data_AF-A0A7Z6Y932-F1
#
_entry.id   AF-A0A7Z6Y932-F1
#
_cell.length_a   1.000
_cell.length_b   1.000
_cell.length_c   1.000
_cell.angle_alpha   90.00
_cell.angle_beta   90.00
_cell.angle_gamma   90.00
#
_symmetry.space_group_name_H-M   'P 1'
#
loop_
_entity.id
_entity.type
_entity.pdbx_description
1 polymer ?
#
loop_
_entity_poly.entity_id
_entity_poly.type
_entity_poly.pdbx_seq_one_letter_code
_entity_poly.pdbx_strand_id
1 'polypeptide(L)'
;MQKLSNELRAQFVIDETKSSDKRKELRLDQFGYISVHLVGKIDERRSNLVEWSQYKGLNFEIQVRTVLQHAWASISHALEYKSIVATPDQFRRQLTRIAGLLELSDEQFSELRAKKSSLEVEVQSSISNNDFNVTINAVSLVQYLESSKSASAVGSAVRNASLVVAGIHGSEHLSVVCESLDIKSLVKLDEILTSFVEKADVYFDRFASLSTSGGQSRNKIIGDLEHWCAVAVIASVVRNEKSEVSNLSKEIGWDNSYMEKVTSANA
;
A
#
# COMPACT_ATOMS: atom_id res chain seq x y z
N MET A 1 1.48 2.79 -18.44
CA MET A 1 1.26 3.76 -19.56
C MET A 1 0.05 3.40 -20.42
N GLN A 2 0.00 2.24 -21.08
CA GLN A 2 -1.09 1.92 -22.04
C GLN A 2 -2.50 2.08 -21.48
N LYS A 3 -2.77 1.57 -20.26
CA LYS A 3 -4.07 1.71 -19.60
C LYS A 3 -4.49 3.19 -19.45
N LEU A 4 -3.60 4.03 -18.94
CA LEU A 4 -3.87 5.46 -18.77
C LEU A 4 -4.03 6.16 -20.12
N SER A 5 -3.19 5.85 -21.11
CA SER A 5 -3.32 6.41 -22.46
C SER A 5 -4.64 6.04 -23.14
N ASN A 6 -5.18 4.84 -22.88
CA ASN A 6 -6.49 4.43 -23.39
C ASN A 6 -7.62 5.17 -22.67
N GLU A 7 -7.52 5.34 -21.36
CA GLU A 7 -8.50 6.13 -20.59
C GLU A 7 -8.52 7.59 -21.07
N LEU A 8 -7.36 8.20 -21.29
CA LEU A 8 -7.27 9.56 -21.83
C LEU A 8 -7.92 9.70 -23.22
N ARG A 9 -7.79 8.68 -24.07
CA ARG A 9 -8.48 8.63 -25.38
C ARG A 9 -10.00 8.50 -25.24
N ALA A 10 -10.49 7.87 -24.18
CA ALA A 10 -11.93 7.82 -23.89
C ALA A 10 -12.44 9.16 -23.34
N GLN A 11 -11.57 9.95 -22.70
CA GLN A 11 -11.95 11.20 -22.03
C GLN A 11 -11.80 12.45 -22.89
N PHE A 12 -10.96 12.44 -23.93
CA PHE A 12 -10.64 13.61 -24.74
C PHE A 12 -10.70 13.29 -26.24
N VAL A 13 -10.89 14.33 -27.05
CA VAL A 13 -10.78 14.21 -28.50
C VAL A 13 -9.31 14.24 -28.87
N ILE A 14 -8.70 13.09 -29.09
CA ILE A 14 -7.27 12.95 -29.41
C ILE A 14 -7.05 13.01 -30.92
N ASP A 15 -6.11 13.85 -31.36
CA ASP A 15 -5.60 13.91 -32.73
C ASP A 15 -4.42 12.94 -32.86
N GLU A 16 -4.69 11.71 -33.31
CA GLU A 16 -3.65 10.67 -33.47
C GLU A 16 -2.59 11.05 -34.51
N THR A 17 -2.89 11.96 -35.46
CA THR A 17 -1.91 12.40 -36.47
C THR A 17 -0.85 13.32 -35.89
N LYS A 18 -1.16 13.98 -34.77
CA LYS A 18 -0.24 14.85 -34.03
C LYS A 18 0.26 14.23 -32.73
N SER A 19 -0.26 13.07 -32.37
CA SER A 19 0.20 12.29 -31.23
C SER A 19 1.38 11.43 -31.64
N SER A 20 2.33 11.22 -30.72
CA SER A 20 3.50 10.37 -30.96
C SER A 20 3.67 9.36 -29.84
N ASP A 21 4.06 8.14 -30.23
CA ASP A 21 4.48 7.11 -29.29
C ASP A 21 5.96 6.85 -29.51
N LYS A 22 6.79 7.63 -28.80
CA LYS A 22 8.24 7.60 -28.98
C LYS A 22 8.87 6.26 -28.61
N ARG A 23 8.13 5.38 -27.92
CA ARG A 23 8.51 3.96 -27.72
C ARG A 23 8.69 3.22 -29.03
N LYS A 24 7.90 3.56 -30.06
CA LYS A 24 7.92 2.90 -31.37
C LYS A 24 8.90 3.54 -32.34
N GLU A 25 9.41 4.73 -32.00
CA GLU A 25 10.32 5.53 -32.83
C GLU A 25 11.80 5.29 -32.49
N LEU A 26 12.08 4.79 -31.28
CA LEU A 26 13.43 4.39 -30.89
C LEU A 26 13.89 3.19 -31.72
N ARG A 27 15.10 3.29 -32.28
CA ARG A 27 15.76 2.14 -32.91
C ARG A 27 16.03 1.07 -31.85
N LEU A 28 15.98 -0.20 -32.23
CA LEU A 28 16.17 -1.35 -31.32
C LEU A 28 17.51 -1.32 -30.55
N ASP A 29 18.51 -0.59 -31.05
CA ASP A 29 19.85 -0.44 -30.48
C ASP A 29 20.04 0.88 -29.71
N GLN A 30 18.96 1.63 -29.44
CA GLN A 30 19.01 2.93 -28.76
C GLN A 30 18.17 2.94 -27.49
N PHE A 31 18.79 3.41 -26.41
CA PHE A 31 18.11 3.79 -25.17
C PHE A 31 17.99 5.31 -25.12
N GLY A 32 16.82 5.82 -24.76
CA GLY A 32 16.60 7.26 -24.79
C GLY A 32 15.23 7.69 -24.30
N TYR A 33 14.80 8.85 -24.79
CA TYR A 33 13.56 9.50 -24.35
C TYR A 33 12.33 8.64 -24.70
N ILE A 34 11.76 7.99 -23.69
CA ILE A 34 10.54 7.20 -23.82
C ILE A 34 9.37 7.97 -23.21
N SER A 35 8.41 8.37 -24.05
CA SER A 35 7.17 9.02 -23.61
C SER A 35 6.07 8.80 -24.65
N VAL A 36 4.82 8.72 -24.19
CA VAL A 36 3.65 8.85 -25.06
C VAL A 36 3.18 10.29 -25.02
N HIS A 37 3.09 10.95 -26.16
CA HIS A 37 2.62 12.33 -26.31
C HIS A 37 1.27 12.30 -27.03
N LEU A 38 0.22 12.73 -26.35
CA LEU A 38 -1.13 12.79 -26.90
C LEU A 38 -1.51 14.25 -27.12
N VAL A 39 -1.86 14.62 -28.34
CA VAL A 39 -2.41 15.95 -28.64
C VAL A 39 -3.92 15.85 -28.63
N GLY A 40 -4.55 16.56 -27.70
CA GLY A 40 -5.98 16.46 -27.45
C GLY A 40 -6.70 17.80 -27.48
N LYS A 41 -8.03 17.70 -27.55
CA LYS A 41 -8.98 18.79 -27.31
C LYS A 41 -10.06 18.33 -26.34
N ILE A 42 -10.70 19.28 -25.67
CA ILE A 42 -11.92 19.00 -24.93
C ILE A 42 -13.06 18.66 -25.90
N ASP A 43 -13.94 17.74 -25.48
CA ASP A 43 -15.13 17.38 -26.26
C ASP A 43 -16.17 18.51 -26.23
N GLU A 44 -17.16 18.41 -27.12
CA GLU A 44 -18.19 19.44 -27.24
C GLU A 44 -18.99 19.59 -25.94
N ARG A 45 -19.27 18.46 -25.27
CA ARG A 45 -19.97 18.40 -23.99
C ARG A 45 -19.27 19.23 -22.91
N ARG A 46 -17.96 19.04 -22.70
CA ARG A 46 -17.18 19.84 -21.76
C ARG A 46 -17.05 21.27 -22.23
N SER A 47 -16.89 21.52 -23.54
CA SER A 47 -16.76 22.88 -24.08
C SER A 47 -17.98 23.79 -23.84
N ASN A 48 -19.14 23.20 -23.56
CA ASN A 48 -20.38 23.93 -23.25
C ASN A 48 -20.54 24.25 -21.76
N LEU A 49 -19.65 23.75 -20.90
CA LEU A 49 -19.60 24.13 -19.48
C LEU A 49 -18.94 25.50 -19.33
N VAL A 50 -19.45 26.34 -18.43
CA VAL A 50 -18.99 27.72 -18.24
C VAL A 50 -17.49 27.77 -17.94
N GLU A 51 -17.01 26.88 -17.08
CA GLU A 51 -15.62 26.78 -16.64
C GLU A 51 -14.65 26.40 -17.78
N TRP A 52 -15.16 25.71 -18.80
CA TRP A 52 -14.36 25.15 -19.89
C TRP A 52 -14.55 25.88 -21.23
N SER A 53 -15.53 26.77 -21.31
CA SER A 53 -15.89 27.51 -22.53
C SER A 53 -14.71 28.26 -23.16
N GLN A 54 -13.82 28.81 -22.35
CA GLN A 54 -12.61 29.51 -22.79
C GLN A 54 -11.56 28.60 -23.48
N TYR A 55 -11.63 27.28 -23.26
CA TYR A 55 -10.69 26.32 -23.84
C TYR A 55 -11.24 25.63 -25.09
N LYS A 56 -12.45 26.01 -25.54
CA LYS A 56 -13.11 25.43 -26.71
C LYS A 56 -12.22 25.56 -27.95
N GLY A 57 -11.96 24.43 -28.59
CA GLY A 57 -11.17 24.36 -29.83
C GLY A 57 -9.65 24.44 -29.67
N LEU A 58 -9.14 24.73 -28.46
CA LEU A 58 -7.70 24.76 -28.18
C LEU A 58 -7.12 23.34 -28.15
N ASN A 59 -5.90 23.19 -28.68
CA ASN A 59 -5.12 21.97 -28.52
C ASN A 59 -4.33 22.04 -27.21
N PHE A 60 -4.16 20.89 -26.57
CA PHE A 60 -3.21 20.69 -25.48
C PHE A 60 -2.44 19.39 -25.70
N GLU A 61 -1.27 19.28 -25.09
CA GLU A 61 -0.45 18.06 -25.09
C GLU A 61 -0.51 17.40 -23.71
N ILE A 62 -0.77 16.09 -23.70
CA ILE A 62 -0.64 15.24 -22.51
C ILE A 62 0.54 14.31 -22.72
N GLN A 63 1.52 14.40 -21.83
CA GLN A 63 2.69 13.53 -21.83
C GLN A 63 2.55 12.47 -20.74
N VAL A 64 2.52 11.19 -21.12
CA VAL A 64 2.40 10.07 -20.20
C VAL A 64 3.76 9.39 -20.05
N ARG A 65 4.28 9.37 -18.82
CA ARG A 65 5.61 8.85 -18.45
C ARG A 65 5.60 8.17 -17.08
N THR A 66 6.58 7.29 -16.82
CA THR A 66 6.94 6.89 -15.45
C THR A 66 7.71 8.02 -14.75
N VAL A 67 7.87 7.89 -13.43
CA VAL A 67 8.70 8.81 -12.63
C VAL A 67 10.16 8.74 -13.11
N LEU A 68 10.67 7.55 -13.42
CA LEU A 68 12.06 7.36 -13.89
C LEU A 68 12.28 8.00 -15.27
N GLN A 69 11.32 7.87 -16.17
CA GLN A 69 11.35 8.54 -17.48
C GLN A 69 11.29 10.07 -17.36
N HIS A 70 10.51 10.59 -16.42
CA HIS A 70 10.47 12.03 -16.14
C HIS A 70 11.80 12.53 -15.57
N ALA A 71 12.40 11.77 -14.63
CA ALA A 71 13.70 12.09 -14.06
C ALA A 71 14.79 12.09 -15.14
N TRP A 72 14.86 11.05 -15.98
CA TRP A 72 15.81 10.98 -17.08
C TRP A 72 15.68 12.17 -18.02
N ALA A 73 14.46 12.47 -18.48
CA ALA A 73 14.22 13.56 -19.41
C ALA A 73 14.60 14.92 -18.83
N SER A 74 14.32 15.14 -17.53
CA SER A 74 14.67 16.41 -16.87
C SER A 74 16.18 16.59 -16.80
N ILE A 75 16.91 15.52 -16.47
CA ILE A 75 18.38 15.51 -16.40
C ILE A 75 18.99 15.66 -17.80
N SER A 76 18.51 14.88 -18.77
CA SER A 76 19.02 14.92 -20.15
C SER A 76 18.80 16.30 -20.76
N HIS A 77 17.61 16.89 -20.60
CA HIS A 77 17.34 18.24 -21.09
C HIS A 77 18.24 19.30 -20.44
N ALA A 78 18.50 19.20 -19.13
CA ALA A 78 19.40 20.14 -18.45
C ALA A 78 20.85 20.03 -18.96
N LEU A 79 21.31 18.82 -19.28
CA LEU A 79 22.66 18.55 -19.76
C LEU A 79 22.83 18.83 -21.26
N GLU A 80 21.78 18.63 -22.05
CA GLU A 80 21.76 18.87 -23.50
C GLU A 80 21.39 20.32 -23.87
N TYR A 81 21.09 21.17 -22.88
CA TYR A 81 20.60 22.54 -23.04
C TYR A 81 21.49 23.45 -23.93
N LYS A 82 22.77 23.09 -24.15
CA LYS A 82 23.69 23.82 -25.05
C LYS A 82 23.81 23.25 -26.48
N SER A 83 22.79 22.52 -26.91
CA SER A 83 22.66 21.78 -28.18
C SER A 83 23.19 20.35 -28.10
N ILE A 84 22.37 19.42 -28.62
CA ILE A 84 22.72 18.01 -28.79
C ILE A 84 24.07 17.89 -29.50
N VAL A 85 24.32 18.73 -30.51
CA VAL A 85 25.56 18.77 -31.33
C VAL A 85 26.80 19.13 -30.50
N ALA A 86 26.65 20.04 -29.53
CA ALA A 86 27.75 20.47 -28.66
C ALA A 86 28.04 19.51 -27.50
N THR A 87 27.12 18.60 -27.16
CA THR A 87 27.33 17.60 -26.12
C THR A 87 28.40 16.59 -26.55
N PRO A 88 29.53 16.46 -25.81
CA PRO A 88 30.57 15.49 -26.15
C PRO A 88 30.05 14.05 -26.13
N ASP A 89 30.56 13.21 -27.02
CA ASP A 89 30.07 11.82 -27.19
C ASP A 89 30.19 10.97 -25.93
N GLN A 90 31.17 11.25 -25.06
CA GLN A 90 31.30 10.59 -23.77
C GLN A 90 30.08 10.84 -22.87
N PHE A 91 29.56 12.08 -22.84
CA PHE A 91 28.35 12.40 -22.08
C PHE A 91 27.11 11.78 -22.71
N ARG A 92 26.98 11.81 -24.05
CA ARG A 92 25.88 11.12 -24.74
C ARG A 92 25.87 9.62 -24.40
N ARG A 93 27.03 8.96 -24.45
CA ARG A 93 27.16 7.55 -24.08
C ARG A 93 26.79 7.29 -22.63
N GLN A 94 27.17 8.17 -21.71
CA GLN A 94 26.77 8.06 -20.29
C GLN A 94 25.25 8.22 -20.12
N LEU A 95 24.63 9.21 -20.77
CA LEU A 95 23.19 9.43 -20.75
C LEU A 95 22.40 8.24 -21.31
N THR A 96 22.85 7.65 -22.41
CA THR A 96 22.27 6.42 -22.98
C THR A 96 22.39 5.23 -22.02
N ARG A 97 23.52 5.07 -21.32
CA ARG A 97 23.67 4.00 -20.30
C ARG A 97 22.71 4.19 -19.12
N ILE A 98 22.54 5.43 -18.66
CA ILE A 98 21.58 5.75 -17.59
C ILE A 98 20.16 5.47 -18.08
N ALA A 99 19.82 5.83 -19.33
CA ALA A 99 18.51 5.51 -19.92
C ALA A 99 18.23 4.01 -19.85
N GLY A 100 19.19 3.17 -20.27
CA GLY A 100 19.04 1.71 -20.23
C GLY A 100 18.87 1.16 -18.81
N LEU A 101 19.58 1.72 -17.81
CA LEU A 101 19.40 1.32 -16.40
C LEU A 101 18.00 1.67 -15.89
N LEU A 102 17.49 2.85 -16.24
CA LEU A 102 16.18 3.30 -15.81
C LEU A 102 15.05 2.52 -16.48
N GLU A 103 15.21 2.17 -17.75
CA GLU A 103 14.28 1.30 -18.47
C GLU A 103 14.21 -0.10 -17.83
N LEU A 104 15.36 -0.72 -17.56
CA LEU A 104 15.43 -1.99 -16.83
C LEU A 104 14.78 -1.87 -15.44
N SER A 105 15.01 -0.75 -14.75
CA SER A 105 14.41 -0.52 -13.44
C SER A 105 12.88 -0.43 -13.52
N ASP A 106 12.33 0.31 -14.49
CA ASP A 106 10.87 0.40 -14.73
C ASP A 106 10.25 -0.98 -15.03
N GLU A 107 10.95 -1.83 -15.78
CA GLU A 107 10.52 -3.22 -16.04
C GLU A 107 10.50 -4.04 -14.75
N GLN A 108 11.59 -4.02 -13.98
CA GLN A 108 11.69 -4.76 -12.72
C GLN A 108 10.64 -4.33 -11.69
N PHE A 109 10.34 -3.02 -11.58
CA PHE A 109 9.24 -2.55 -10.74
C PHE A 109 7.87 -3.04 -11.23
N SER A 110 7.66 -3.09 -12.55
CA SER A 110 6.42 -3.57 -13.14
C SER A 110 6.21 -5.08 -12.87
N GLU A 111 7.26 -5.88 -13.02
CA GLU A 111 7.25 -7.30 -12.66
C GLU A 111 7.00 -7.52 -11.18
N LEU A 112 7.67 -6.77 -10.30
CA LEU A 112 7.50 -6.88 -8.86
C LEU A 112 6.05 -6.57 -8.45
N ARG A 113 5.44 -5.54 -9.06
CA ARG A 113 4.03 -5.20 -8.85
C ARG A 113 3.10 -6.33 -9.32
N ALA A 114 3.39 -6.97 -10.45
CA ALA A 114 2.62 -8.10 -10.95
C ALA A 114 2.74 -9.31 -10.00
N LYS A 115 3.96 -9.65 -9.57
CA LYS A 115 4.24 -10.73 -8.60
C LYS A 115 3.50 -10.50 -7.28
N LYS A 116 3.52 -9.27 -6.76
CA LYS A 116 2.75 -8.90 -5.56
C LYS A 116 1.25 -9.14 -5.76
N SER A 117 0.69 -8.71 -6.89
CA SER A 117 -0.74 -8.90 -7.19
C SER A 117 -1.11 -10.39 -7.31
N SER A 118 -0.24 -11.20 -7.91
CA SER A 118 -0.42 -12.66 -7.98
C SER A 118 -0.39 -13.30 -6.59
N LEU A 119 0.54 -12.89 -5.73
CA LEU A 119 0.63 -13.36 -4.34
C LEU A 119 -0.63 -12.99 -3.55
N GLU A 120 -1.15 -11.77 -3.70
CA GLU A 120 -2.41 -11.35 -3.08
C GLU A 120 -3.57 -12.29 -3.45
N VAL A 121 -3.71 -12.61 -4.74
CA VAL A 121 -4.76 -13.52 -5.24
C VAL A 121 -4.58 -14.95 -4.73
N GLU A 122 -3.34 -15.45 -4.70
CA GLU A 122 -3.02 -16.78 -4.19
C GLU A 122 -3.40 -16.89 -2.71
N VAL A 123 -2.94 -15.95 -1.88
CA VAL A 123 -3.24 -15.95 -0.44
C VAL A 123 -4.74 -15.80 -0.18
N GLN A 124 -5.43 -14.92 -0.91
CA GLN A 124 -6.88 -14.77 -0.77
C GLN A 124 -7.62 -16.07 -1.11
N SER A 125 -7.16 -16.81 -2.12
CA SER A 125 -7.73 -18.10 -2.50
C SER A 125 -7.49 -19.15 -1.42
N SER A 126 -6.28 -19.21 -0.87
CA SER A 126 -5.92 -20.11 0.23
C SER A 126 -6.79 -19.85 1.47
N ILE A 127 -6.93 -18.59 1.89
CA ILE A 127 -7.79 -18.20 3.03
C ILE A 127 -9.25 -18.58 2.77
N SER A 128 -9.77 -18.31 1.57
CA SER A 128 -11.17 -18.63 1.22
C SER A 128 -11.45 -20.14 1.27
N ASN A 129 -10.44 -20.96 1.00
CA ASN A 129 -10.50 -22.42 1.08
C ASN A 129 -10.18 -22.97 2.48
N ASN A 130 -10.00 -22.11 3.49
CA ASN A 130 -9.48 -22.44 4.83
C ASN A 130 -8.12 -23.17 4.80
N ASP A 131 -7.32 -22.97 3.76
CA ASP A 131 -5.93 -23.42 3.70
C ASP A 131 -5.02 -22.28 4.18
N PHE A 132 -4.68 -22.30 5.46
CA PHE A 132 -3.86 -21.26 6.07
C PHE A 132 -2.36 -21.63 6.12
N ASN A 133 -1.90 -22.61 5.34
CA ASN A 133 -0.48 -23.00 5.27
C ASN A 133 0.38 -21.99 4.47
N VAL A 134 0.11 -20.70 4.71
CA VAL A 134 0.76 -19.54 4.12
C VAL A 134 1.64 -18.92 5.19
N THR A 135 2.88 -18.58 4.82
CA THR A 135 3.81 -17.89 5.72
C THR A 135 3.32 -16.47 6.02
N ILE A 136 3.57 -16.02 7.25
CA ILE A 136 3.24 -14.66 7.66
C ILE A 136 4.17 -13.67 6.97
N ASN A 137 3.56 -12.68 6.31
CA ASN A 137 4.20 -11.50 5.76
C ASN A 137 3.15 -10.37 5.63
N ALA A 138 3.59 -9.17 5.27
CA ALA A 138 2.70 -8.02 5.20
C ALA A 138 1.51 -8.22 4.23
N VAL A 139 1.69 -8.94 3.13
CA VAL A 139 0.62 -9.23 2.17
C VAL A 139 -0.37 -10.22 2.77
N SER A 140 0.13 -11.33 3.34
CA SER A 140 -0.73 -12.38 3.86
C SER A 140 -1.52 -11.95 5.08
N LEU A 141 -0.95 -11.09 5.94
CA LEU A 141 -1.67 -10.52 7.09
C LEU A 141 -2.78 -9.55 6.66
N VAL A 142 -2.53 -8.68 5.67
CA VAL A 142 -3.58 -7.78 5.18
C VAL A 142 -4.75 -8.58 4.59
N GLN A 143 -4.46 -9.58 3.74
CA GLN A 143 -5.49 -10.45 3.18
C GLN A 143 -6.24 -11.25 4.26
N TYR A 144 -5.52 -11.72 5.29
CA TYR A 144 -6.12 -12.38 6.45
C TYR A 144 -7.08 -11.44 7.19
N LEU A 145 -6.68 -10.19 7.46
CA LEU A 145 -7.52 -9.21 8.16
C LEU A 145 -8.78 -8.84 7.36
N GLU A 146 -8.68 -8.81 6.02
CA GLU A 146 -9.80 -8.49 5.13
C GLU A 146 -10.84 -9.62 5.02
N SER A 147 -10.41 -10.88 5.15
CA SER A 147 -11.25 -12.04 4.81
C SER A 147 -11.50 -13.03 5.95
N SER A 148 -10.72 -13.00 7.03
CA SER A 148 -10.89 -13.91 8.16
C SER A 148 -12.11 -13.54 9.01
N LYS A 149 -12.91 -14.57 9.34
CA LYS A 149 -14.03 -14.46 10.28
C LYS A 149 -13.53 -14.15 11.69
N SER A 150 -12.40 -14.71 12.10
CA SER A 150 -11.82 -14.54 13.44
C SER A 150 -11.34 -13.10 13.64
N ALA A 151 -10.63 -12.53 12.65
CA ALA A 151 -10.25 -11.12 12.65
C ALA A 151 -11.49 -10.20 12.69
N SER A 152 -12.50 -10.47 11.86
CA SER A 152 -13.76 -9.70 11.84
C SER A 152 -14.52 -9.77 13.17
N ALA A 153 -14.50 -10.93 13.84
CA ALA A 153 -15.09 -11.12 15.15
C ALA A 153 -14.38 -10.30 16.24
N VAL A 154 -13.04 -10.27 16.23
CA VAL A 154 -12.24 -9.39 17.11
C VAL A 154 -12.65 -7.93 16.91
N GLY A 155 -12.70 -7.45 15.66
CA GLY A 155 -13.14 -6.09 15.36
C GLY A 155 -14.57 -5.79 15.81
N SER A 156 -15.45 -6.79 15.81
CA SER A 156 -16.82 -6.65 16.31
C SER A 156 -16.87 -6.54 17.83
N ALA A 157 -16.08 -7.34 18.55
CA ALA A 157 -15.98 -7.26 20.01
C ALA A 157 -15.41 -5.91 20.48
N VAL A 158 -14.43 -5.36 19.77
CA VAL A 158 -13.90 -4.00 20.01
C VAL A 158 -15.01 -2.94 19.89
N ARG A 159 -15.83 -3.04 18.83
CA ARG A 159 -16.98 -2.12 18.64
C ARG A 159 -18.02 -2.28 19.73
N ASN A 160 -18.31 -3.52 20.16
CA ASN A 160 -19.25 -3.80 21.26
C ASN A 160 -18.79 -3.14 22.56
N ALA A 161 -17.47 -3.11 22.81
CA ALA A 161 -16.87 -2.41 23.95
C ALA A 161 -16.89 -0.86 23.81
N SER A 162 -17.47 -0.29 22.76
CA SER A 162 -17.50 1.14 22.45
C SER A 162 -16.12 1.77 22.13
N LEU A 163 -15.20 0.96 21.61
CA LEU A 163 -13.90 1.39 21.08
C LEU A 163 -13.99 1.57 19.55
N VAL A 164 -13.02 2.26 18.95
CA VAL A 164 -13.05 2.58 17.52
C VAL A 164 -12.13 1.67 16.72
N VAL A 165 -12.69 1.06 15.66
CA VAL A 165 -11.93 0.33 14.62
C VAL A 165 -11.85 1.20 13.37
N ALA A 166 -10.65 1.73 13.07
CA ALA A 166 -10.45 2.72 12.01
C ALA A 166 -10.42 2.14 10.58
N GLY A 167 -10.46 0.82 10.41
CA GLY A 167 -10.32 0.14 9.12
C GLY A 167 -9.14 -0.84 9.12
N ILE A 168 -8.58 -1.13 7.95
CA ILE A 168 -7.39 -1.97 7.78
C ILE A 168 -6.33 -1.12 7.09
N HIS A 169 -5.24 -0.81 7.79
CA HIS A 169 -4.18 0.08 7.28
C HIS A 169 -2.81 -0.56 7.47
N GLY A 170 -2.58 -1.70 6.79
CA GLY A 170 -1.31 -2.43 6.86
C GLY A 170 -1.35 -3.56 7.89
N SER A 171 -0.18 -3.90 8.43
CA SER A 171 0.02 -5.04 9.33
C SER A 171 1.22 -4.84 10.27
N GLU A 172 1.58 -3.60 10.56
CA GLU A 172 2.83 -3.26 11.24
C GLU A 172 2.90 -3.90 12.63
N HIS A 173 1.93 -3.63 13.50
CA HIS A 173 1.94 -4.19 14.85
C HIS A 173 1.76 -5.71 14.83
N LEU A 174 0.82 -6.23 14.04
CA LEU A 174 0.54 -7.66 13.95
C LEU A 174 1.73 -8.45 13.39
N SER A 175 2.49 -7.88 12.45
CA SER A 175 3.70 -8.51 11.91
C SER A 175 4.80 -8.63 12.96
N VAL A 176 5.03 -7.57 13.74
CA VAL A 176 6.01 -7.57 14.83
C VAL A 176 5.57 -8.56 15.91
N VAL A 177 4.30 -8.53 16.33
CA VAL A 177 3.77 -9.49 17.31
C VAL A 177 3.95 -10.93 16.86
N CYS A 178 3.63 -11.24 15.60
CA CYS A 178 3.80 -12.59 15.06
C CYS A 178 5.26 -13.03 15.07
N GLU A 179 6.19 -12.14 14.66
CA GLU A 179 7.62 -12.43 14.68
C GLU A 179 8.14 -12.66 16.10
N SER A 180 7.85 -11.74 17.03
CA SER A 180 8.31 -11.78 18.43
C SER A 180 7.78 -13.00 19.20
N LEU A 181 6.61 -13.51 18.81
CA LEU A 181 5.96 -14.67 19.44
C LEU A 181 6.14 -15.98 18.66
N ASP A 182 7.01 -16.01 17.64
CA ASP A 182 7.30 -17.17 16.78
C ASP A 182 6.05 -17.74 16.05
N ILE A 183 5.07 -16.89 15.73
CA ILE A 183 3.87 -17.25 14.96
C ILE A 183 4.23 -17.18 13.48
N LYS A 184 4.54 -18.33 12.87
CA LYS A 184 5.07 -18.40 11.50
C LYS A 184 4.03 -18.64 10.39
N SER A 185 2.82 -19.06 10.75
CA SER A 185 1.77 -19.41 9.78
C SER A 185 0.43 -18.76 10.08
N LEU A 186 -0.36 -18.50 9.04
CA LEU A 186 -1.73 -18.04 9.21
C LEU A 186 -2.60 -19.07 9.96
N VAL A 187 -2.32 -20.38 9.85
CA VAL A 187 -3.03 -21.41 10.65
C VAL A 187 -2.89 -21.06 12.12
N LYS A 188 -1.65 -20.81 12.57
CA LYS A 188 -1.39 -20.62 13.99
C LYS A 188 -1.99 -19.31 14.50
N LEU A 189 -1.92 -18.26 13.70
CA LEU A 189 -2.56 -17.00 14.01
C LEU A 189 -4.09 -17.16 14.12
N ASP A 190 -4.72 -17.86 13.18
CA ASP A 190 -6.17 -18.06 13.18
C ASP A 190 -6.64 -18.93 14.34
N GLU A 191 -5.89 -19.97 14.73
CA GLU A 191 -6.15 -20.76 15.94
C GLU A 191 -6.18 -19.88 17.19
N ILE A 192 -5.18 -19.00 17.34
CA ILE A 192 -5.06 -18.10 18.49
C ILE A 192 -6.26 -17.14 18.54
N LEU A 193 -6.57 -16.49 17.41
CA LEU A 193 -7.67 -15.53 17.35
C LEU A 193 -9.02 -16.23 17.52
N THR A 194 -9.22 -17.42 16.95
CA THR A 194 -10.44 -18.21 17.11
C THR A 194 -10.67 -18.56 18.58
N SER A 195 -9.64 -19.01 19.30
CA SER A 195 -9.74 -19.27 20.74
C SER A 195 -10.02 -18.00 21.54
N PHE A 196 -9.47 -16.87 21.14
CA PHE A 196 -9.68 -15.59 21.81
C PHE A 196 -11.10 -15.04 21.63
N VAL A 197 -11.72 -15.26 20.46
CA VAL A 197 -13.07 -14.75 20.13
C VAL A 197 -14.11 -15.13 21.17
N GLU A 198 -14.01 -16.31 21.79
CA GLU A 198 -14.94 -16.76 22.84
C GLU A 198 -15.00 -15.83 24.06
N LYS A 199 -13.89 -15.15 24.38
CA LYS A 199 -13.77 -14.22 25.53
C LYS A 199 -13.63 -12.75 25.11
N ALA A 200 -13.68 -12.46 23.81
CA ALA A 200 -13.28 -11.15 23.28
C ALA A 200 -14.17 -10.00 23.80
N ASP A 201 -15.49 -10.17 23.87
CA ASP A 201 -16.40 -9.12 24.36
C ASP A 201 -16.09 -8.72 25.82
N VAL A 202 -15.90 -9.72 26.70
CA VAL A 202 -15.58 -9.50 28.11
C VAL A 202 -14.21 -8.86 28.26
N TYR A 203 -13.23 -9.34 27.50
CA TYR A 203 -11.87 -8.80 27.51
C TYR A 203 -11.86 -7.33 27.08
N PHE A 204 -12.49 -6.98 25.94
CA PHE A 204 -12.44 -5.62 25.43
C PHE A 204 -13.25 -4.64 26.29
N ASP A 205 -14.34 -5.08 26.94
CA ASP A 205 -15.05 -4.24 27.92
C ASP A 205 -14.18 -3.91 29.15
N ARG A 206 -13.45 -4.91 29.66
CA ARG A 206 -12.50 -4.70 30.76
C ARG A 206 -11.32 -3.82 30.34
N PHE A 207 -10.75 -4.09 29.18
CA PHE A 207 -9.67 -3.29 28.60
C PHE A 207 -10.09 -1.82 28.43
N ALA A 208 -11.30 -1.58 27.92
CA ALA A 208 -11.87 -0.24 27.80
C ALA A 208 -12.01 0.44 29.16
N SER A 209 -12.46 -0.29 30.18
CA SER A 209 -12.62 0.22 31.55
C SER A 209 -11.26 0.59 32.19
N LEU A 210 -10.24 -0.25 32.02
CA LEU A 210 -8.87 0.05 32.49
C LEU A 210 -8.30 1.29 31.79
N SER A 211 -8.58 1.45 30.50
CA SER A 211 -8.08 2.54 29.67
C SER A 211 -8.79 3.88 29.93
N THR A 212 -9.99 3.87 30.52
CA THR A 212 -10.83 5.06 30.77
C THR A 212 -10.88 5.52 32.23
N SER A 213 -10.14 4.85 33.12
CA SER A 213 -10.05 5.14 34.57
C SER A 213 -9.67 6.59 34.94
N GLY A 214 -9.17 7.40 33.99
CA GLY A 214 -8.91 8.84 34.14
C GLY A 214 -9.97 9.80 33.58
N GLY A 215 -11.20 9.33 33.30
CA GLY A 215 -12.29 10.15 32.75
C GLY A 215 -12.26 10.35 31.23
N GLN A 216 -11.42 9.59 30.52
CA GLN A 216 -11.46 9.53 29.06
C GLN A 216 -12.69 8.74 28.58
N SER A 217 -13.30 9.17 27.48
CA SER A 217 -14.39 8.42 26.85
C SER A 217 -13.85 7.27 26.01
N ARG A 218 -14.53 6.12 26.03
CA ARG A 218 -14.13 4.89 25.31
C ARG A 218 -13.92 5.13 23.80
N ASN A 219 -14.73 6.00 23.20
CA ASN A 219 -14.63 6.35 21.78
C ASN A 219 -13.36 7.14 21.38
N LYS A 220 -12.52 7.56 22.34
CA LYS A 220 -11.21 8.16 22.07
C LYS A 220 -10.10 7.12 21.91
N ILE A 221 -10.38 5.85 22.20
CA ILE A 221 -9.44 4.76 22.03
C ILE A 221 -9.64 4.20 20.62
N ILE A 222 -8.68 4.48 19.75
CA ILE A 222 -8.74 4.21 18.32
C ILE A 222 -7.59 3.30 17.94
N GLY A 223 -7.91 2.26 17.17
CA GLY A 223 -6.93 1.40 16.51
C GLY A 223 -7.53 0.90 15.20
N ASP A 224 -6.69 0.55 14.24
CA ASP A 224 -7.13 -0.22 13.09
C ASP A 224 -7.28 -1.71 13.46
N LEU A 225 -7.79 -2.51 12.53
CA LEU A 225 -8.05 -3.92 12.79
C LEU A 225 -6.77 -4.71 13.07
N GLU A 226 -5.65 -4.35 12.43
CA GLU A 226 -4.36 -5.00 12.65
C GLU A 226 -3.87 -4.77 14.09
N HIS A 227 -3.98 -3.53 14.60
CA HIS A 227 -3.69 -3.19 15.99
C HIS A 227 -4.55 -3.98 16.97
N TRP A 228 -5.86 -4.09 16.73
CA TRP A 228 -6.76 -4.82 17.63
C TRP A 228 -6.54 -6.33 17.62
N CYS A 229 -6.21 -6.90 16.45
CA CYS A 229 -5.77 -8.29 16.35
C CYS A 229 -4.44 -8.51 17.07
N ALA A 230 -3.48 -7.57 16.98
CA ALA A 230 -2.24 -7.61 17.74
C ALA A 230 -2.51 -7.60 19.26
N VAL A 231 -3.41 -6.75 19.75
CA VAL A 231 -3.87 -6.75 21.15
C VAL A 231 -4.44 -8.13 21.54
N ALA A 232 -5.30 -8.72 20.71
CA ALA A 232 -5.90 -10.03 20.95
C ALA A 232 -4.87 -11.17 21.01
N VAL A 233 -3.87 -11.16 20.12
CA VAL A 233 -2.78 -12.15 20.11
C VAL A 233 -1.93 -12.02 21.36
N ILE A 234 -1.50 -10.79 21.71
CA ILE A 234 -0.72 -10.53 22.94
C ILE A 234 -1.51 -11.02 24.16
N ALA A 235 -2.79 -10.68 24.23
CA ALA A 235 -3.68 -11.12 25.29
C ALA A 235 -3.90 -12.64 25.34
N SER A 236 -3.62 -13.36 24.27
CA SER A 236 -3.78 -14.82 24.23
C SER A 236 -2.50 -15.56 24.62
N VAL A 237 -1.35 -14.99 24.28
CA VAL A 237 -0.06 -15.70 24.34
C VAL A 237 0.82 -15.21 25.50
N VAL A 238 0.88 -13.90 25.71
CA VAL A 238 1.83 -13.28 26.63
C VAL A 238 1.36 -13.42 28.07
N ARG A 239 2.22 -13.96 28.93
CA ARG A 239 1.95 -14.03 30.38
C ARG A 239 2.25 -12.68 31.00
N ASN A 240 1.62 -12.36 32.13
CA ASN A 240 1.80 -11.07 32.81
C ASN A 240 3.17 -10.97 33.54
N GLU A 241 4.25 -11.34 32.86
CA GLU A 241 5.63 -11.29 33.33
C GLU A 241 6.29 -9.99 32.85
N LYS A 242 6.74 -9.15 33.80
CA LYS A 242 7.22 -7.78 33.51
C LYS A 242 8.33 -7.71 32.46
N SER A 243 9.24 -8.69 32.42
CA SER A 243 10.35 -8.71 31.45
C SER A 243 9.89 -8.98 30.02
N GLU A 244 8.96 -9.92 29.84
CA GLU A 244 8.40 -10.28 28.52
C GLU A 244 7.58 -9.12 27.95
N VAL A 245 6.72 -8.53 28.79
CA VAL A 245 5.91 -7.35 28.44
C VAL A 245 6.79 -6.17 28.04
N SER A 246 7.85 -5.89 28.79
CA SER A 246 8.73 -4.74 28.50
C SER A 246 9.55 -4.93 27.21
N ASN A 247 9.98 -6.15 26.90
CA ASN A 247 10.69 -6.42 25.65
C ASN A 247 9.77 -6.23 24.44
N LEU A 248 8.58 -6.83 24.49
CA LEU A 248 7.61 -6.75 23.41
C LEU A 248 7.10 -5.31 23.20
N SER A 249 6.91 -4.56 24.28
CA SER A 249 6.57 -3.12 24.24
C SER A 249 7.58 -2.32 23.41
N LYS A 250 8.88 -2.61 23.55
CA LYS A 250 9.94 -1.92 22.80
C LYS A 250 9.95 -2.29 21.33
N GLU A 251 9.68 -3.55 21.00
CA GLU A 251 9.69 -4.04 19.62
C GLU A 251 8.51 -3.48 18.82
N ILE A 252 7.32 -3.45 19.42
CA ILE A 252 6.10 -2.93 18.79
C ILE A 252 6.04 -1.39 18.83
N GLY A 253 6.78 -0.77 19.75
CA GLY A 253 6.75 0.68 19.95
C GLY A 253 5.55 1.18 20.76
N TRP A 254 4.89 0.29 21.52
CA TRP A 254 3.82 0.67 22.43
C TRP A 254 4.36 1.11 23.78
N ASP A 255 3.62 1.97 24.48
CA ASP A 255 3.98 2.38 25.85
C ASP A 255 3.79 1.23 26.85
N ASN A 256 4.68 1.11 27.83
CA ASN A 256 4.61 0.04 28.83
C ASN A 256 3.30 0.08 29.63
N SER A 257 2.75 1.26 29.94
CA SER A 257 1.47 1.38 30.64
C SER A 257 0.30 0.88 29.77
N TYR A 258 0.38 1.07 28.46
CA TYR A 258 -0.59 0.50 27.52
C TYR A 258 -0.49 -1.03 27.49
N MET A 259 0.73 -1.57 27.39
CA MET A 259 0.99 -3.00 27.40
C MET A 259 0.54 -3.68 28.71
N GLU A 260 0.75 -3.05 29.87
CA GLU A 260 0.25 -3.55 31.15
C GLU A 260 -1.29 -3.64 31.17
N LYS A 261 -2.00 -2.71 30.54
CA LYS A 261 -3.48 -2.78 30.40
C LYS A 261 -3.90 -3.92 29.49
N VAL A 262 -3.18 -4.14 28.38
CA VAL A 262 -3.41 -5.27 27.48
C VAL A 262 -3.28 -6.60 28.21
N THR A 263 -2.20 -6.81 28.97
CA THR A 263 -2.01 -8.11 29.66
C THR A 263 -2.91 -8.29 30.89
N SER A 264 -3.19 -7.22 31.64
CA SER A 264 -4.02 -7.28 32.86
C SER A 264 -5.53 -7.40 32.62
N ALA A 265 -6.00 -7.11 31.40
CA ALA A 265 -7.40 -7.30 31.01
C ALA A 265 -7.82 -8.78 30.93
N ASN A 266 -6.86 -9.73 30.94
CA ASN A 266 -7.12 -11.17 31.03
C ASN A 266 -7.23 -11.73 32.46
N ALA A 267 -6.83 -10.95 33.48
CA ALA A 267 -6.94 -11.38 34.87
C ALA A 267 -8.40 -11.29 35.36
#